data_AF-A0A4R4L5T4-F1
#
_entry.id   AF-A0A4R4L5T4-F1
#
_cell.length_a   1.000
_cell.length_b   1.000
_cell.length_c   1.000
_cell.angle_alpha   90.00
_cell.angle_beta   90.00
_cell.angle_gamma   90.00
#
_symmetry.space_group_name_H-M   'P 1'
#
loop_
_entity.id
_entity.type
_entity.pdbx_description
1 polymer ?
#
loop_
_entity_poly.entity_id
_entity_poly.type
_entity_poly.pdbx_seq_one_letter_code
_entity_poly.pdbx_strand_id
1 'polypeptide(L)'
;MTSPSAATTGATIVRLLAEMTGRDPASLSGDTRIFMGLGLTSARILELLMRLEDEVGLPLVGHVDWLNLETIDDLAGLVAGRQDGAAPRS
;
A
#
# COMPACT_ATOMS: atom_id res chain seq x y z
N MET A 1 16.89 -7.76 2.95
CA MET A 1 16.00 -8.60 3.78
C MET A 1 14.76 -7.77 4.03
N THR A 2 13.62 -8.15 3.44
CA THR A 2 12.35 -7.43 3.64
C THR A 2 11.94 -7.58 5.10
N SER A 3 11.82 -6.47 5.83
CA SER A 3 11.37 -6.47 7.23
C SER A 3 10.02 -7.18 7.33
N PRO A 4 9.73 -7.93 8.42
CA PRO A 4 8.46 -8.64 8.60
C PRO A 4 7.24 -7.70 8.53
N SER A 5 7.42 -6.43 8.90
CA SER A 5 6.41 -5.37 8.73
C SER A 5 6.05 -5.15 7.27
N ALA A 6 7.03 -5.13 6.35
CA ALA A 6 6.81 -4.89 4.93
C ALA A 6 6.03 -6.04 4.26
N ALA A 7 6.33 -7.29 4.63
CA ALA A 7 5.60 -8.45 4.13
C ALA A 7 4.12 -8.47 4.59
N THR A 8 3.88 -8.09 5.85
CA THR A 8 2.52 -8.00 6.41
C THR A 8 1.74 -6.87 5.75
N THR A 9 2.36 -5.70 5.60
CA THR A 9 1.78 -4.53 4.94
C THR A 9 1.42 -4.80 3.48
N GLY A 10 2.30 -5.48 2.73
CA GLY A 10 2.00 -5.91 1.36
C GLY A 10 0.77 -6.82 1.27
N ALA A 11 0.63 -7.78 2.20
CA ALA A 11 -0.54 -8.65 2.26
C ALA A 11 -1.85 -7.88 2.56
N THR A 12 -1.81 -6.93 3.49
CA THR A 12 -2.95 -6.05 3.79
C THR A 12 -3.35 -5.21 2.58
N ILE A 13 -2.38 -4.60 1.89
CA ILE A 13 -2.62 -3.82 0.68
C ILE A 13 -3.27 -4.68 -0.40
N VAL A 14 -2.74 -5.89 -0.64
CA VAL A 14 -3.31 -6.84 -1.61
C VAL A 14 -4.75 -7.20 -1.27
N ARG A 15 -5.05 -7.47 0.01
CA ARG A 15 -6.43 -7.76 0.47
C ARG A 15 -7.37 -6.59 0.16
N LEU A 16 -6.99 -5.36 0.55
CA LEU A 16 -7.81 -4.18 0.33
C LEU A 16 -8.00 -3.87 -1.16
N LEU A 17 -6.95 -4.02 -1.97
CA LEU A 17 -7.03 -3.85 -3.43
C LEU A 17 -7.95 -4.88 -4.08
N ALA A 18 -7.88 -6.15 -3.66
CA ALA A 18 -8.76 -7.20 -4.10
C ALA A 18 -10.23 -6.88 -3.77
N GLU A 19 -10.52 -6.47 -2.54
CA GLU A 19 -11.85 -6.04 -2.10
C GLU A 19 -12.38 -4.85 -2.91
N MET A 20 -11.55 -3.84 -3.13
CA MET A 20 -11.94 -2.63 -3.87
C MET A 20 -12.16 -2.86 -5.37
N THR A 21 -11.38 -3.76 -5.96
CA THR A 21 -11.41 -4.04 -7.41
C THR A 21 -12.27 -5.24 -7.78
N GLY A 22 -12.72 -6.01 -6.79
CA GLY A 22 -13.44 -7.28 -6.99
C GLY A 22 -12.57 -8.36 -7.63
N ARG A 23 -11.24 -8.25 -7.53
CA ARG A 23 -10.29 -9.23 -8.07
C ARG A 23 -9.86 -10.23 -7.02
N ASP A 24 -9.35 -11.36 -7.49
CA ASP A 24 -8.78 -12.35 -6.60
C ASP A 24 -7.40 -11.89 -6.07
N PRO A 25 -7.17 -11.92 -4.74
CA PRO A 25 -5.91 -11.47 -4.15
C PRO A 25 -4.71 -12.32 -4.59
N ALA A 26 -4.90 -13.60 -4.94
CA ALA A 26 -3.81 -14.44 -5.45
C ALA A 26 -3.43 -14.11 -6.90
N SER A 27 -4.28 -13.37 -7.62
CA SER A 27 -3.93 -12.82 -8.94
C SER A 27 -3.17 -11.49 -8.86
N LEU A 28 -3.11 -10.87 -7.68
CA LEU A 28 -2.37 -9.63 -7.43
C LEU A 28 -0.96 -9.96 -6.93
N SER A 29 0.04 -9.35 -7.55
CA SER A 29 1.45 -9.47 -7.16
C SER A 29 2.10 -8.09 -6.98
N GLY A 30 3.27 -8.03 -6.36
CA GLY A 30 4.01 -6.79 -6.09
C GLY A 30 4.17 -5.90 -7.33
N ASP A 31 4.51 -6.49 -8.47
CA ASP A 31 4.66 -5.82 -9.77
C ASP A 31 3.34 -5.34 -10.41
N THR A 32 2.19 -5.61 -9.80
CA THR A 32 0.90 -5.25 -10.39
C THR A 32 0.76 -3.73 -10.40
N ARG A 33 0.59 -3.16 -11.59
CA ARG A 33 0.40 -1.72 -11.77
C ARG A 33 -0.94 -1.28 -11.21
N ILE A 34 -0.93 -0.34 -10.28
CA ILE A 34 -2.12 0.15 -9.57
C ILE A 34 -3.01 0.97 -10.51
N PHE A 35 -2.44 1.97 -11.19
CA PHE A 35 -3.19 2.83 -12.10
C PHE A 35 -3.59 2.12 -13.39
N MET A 36 -2.62 1.46 -14.03
CA MET A 36 -2.81 0.88 -15.37
C MET A 36 -3.37 -0.54 -15.33
N GLY A 37 -3.00 -1.35 -14.33
CA GLY A 37 -3.41 -2.75 -14.23
C GLY A 37 -4.75 -2.93 -13.50
N LEU A 38 -4.95 -2.18 -12.41
CA LEU A 38 -6.17 -2.24 -11.60
C LEU A 38 -7.20 -1.16 -11.96
N GLY A 39 -6.82 -0.16 -12.77
CA GLY A 39 -7.72 0.93 -13.15
C GLY A 39 -8.06 1.84 -11.96
N LEU A 40 -7.20 1.87 -10.93
CA LEU A 40 -7.44 2.72 -9.77
C LEU A 40 -7.22 4.19 -10.13
N THR A 41 -8.10 5.04 -9.61
CA THR A 41 -7.98 6.49 -9.70
C THR A 41 -7.34 7.05 -8.44
N SER A 42 -6.85 8.28 -8.49
CA SER A 42 -6.31 8.99 -7.32
C SER A 42 -7.29 9.01 -6.14
N ALA A 43 -8.59 9.17 -6.39
CA ALA A 43 -9.63 9.09 -5.36
C ALA A 43 -9.73 7.70 -4.71
N ARG A 44 -9.62 6.63 -5.50
CA ARG A 44 -9.61 5.25 -4.98
C ARG A 44 -8.36 4.98 -4.16
N ILE A 45 -7.20 5.44 -4.62
CA ILE A 45 -5.97 5.27 -3.85
C ILE A 45 -6.04 6.06 -2.54
N LEU A 46 -6.66 7.24 -2.53
CA LEU A 46 -6.93 7.95 -1.27
C LEU A 46 -7.84 7.14 -0.34
N GLU A 47 -8.90 6.51 -0.83
CA GLU A 47 -9.73 5.57 -0.06
C GLU A 47 -8.92 4.41 0.52
N LEU A 48 -8.04 3.82 -0.29
CA LEU A 48 -7.16 2.73 0.12
C LEU A 48 -6.21 3.19 1.22
N LEU A 49 -5.58 4.35 1.04
CA LEU A 49 -4.68 4.94 2.03
C LEU A 49 -5.42 5.21 3.34
N MET A 50 -6.59 5.83 3.32
CA MET A 50 -7.39 6.06 4.54
C MET A 50 -7.72 4.77 5.29
N ARG A 51 -8.11 3.71 4.57
CA ARG A 51 -8.33 2.38 5.18
C ARG A 51 -7.05 1.80 5.75
N LEU A 52 -5.94 1.98 5.05
CA LEU A 52 -4.65 1.48 5.50
C LEU A 52 -4.14 2.25 6.71
N GLU A 53 -4.34 3.57 6.77
CA GLU A 53 -4.05 4.42 7.93
C GLU A 53 -4.77 3.94 9.19
N ASP A 54 -6.04 3.53 9.06
CA ASP A 54 -6.84 2.96 10.15
C ASP A 54 -6.25 1.63 10.65
N GLU A 55 -5.82 0.76 9.73
CA GLU A 55 -5.20 -0.54 10.08
C GLU A 55 -3.78 -0.38 10.67
N VAL A 56 -2.97 0.55 10.16
CA VAL A 56 -1.57 0.74 10.60
C VAL A 56 -1.39 1.78 11.70
N GLY A 57 -2.39 2.63 11.95
CA GLY A 57 -2.36 3.70 12.95
C GLY A 57 -1.40 4.86 12.63
N LEU A 58 -1.06 5.08 11.36
CA LEU A 58 -0.09 6.10 10.93
C LEU A 58 -0.66 6.90 9.73
N PRO A 59 -0.43 8.22 9.66
CA PRO A 59 -0.86 9.02 8.52
C PRO A 59 -0.01 8.75 7.27
N LEU A 60 -0.68 8.36 6.19
CA LEU A 60 -0.16 8.05 4.86
C LEU A 60 -0.69 9.03 3.80
N VAL A 61 -1.91 9.54 3.98
CA VAL A 61 -2.55 10.53 3.10
C VAL A 61 -1.74 11.83 3.12
N GLY A 62 -1.45 12.37 1.93
CA GLY A 62 -0.63 13.58 1.77
C GLY A 62 0.89 13.33 1.78
N HIS A 63 1.31 12.10 2.06
CA HIS A 63 2.70 11.68 2.01
C HIS A 63 3.02 10.69 0.89
N VAL A 64 1.98 10.31 0.15
CA VAL A 64 2.12 9.48 -1.02
C VAL A 64 2.73 10.28 -2.17
N ASP A 65 3.81 9.76 -2.74
CA ASP A 65 4.40 10.34 -3.93
C ASP A 65 3.76 9.71 -5.17
N TRP A 66 2.79 10.43 -5.77
CA TRP A 66 2.04 9.94 -6.91
C TRP A 66 2.89 9.67 -8.14
N LEU A 67 4.09 10.26 -8.23
CA LEU A 67 5.03 9.99 -9.34
C LEU A 67 5.76 8.67 -9.15
N ASN A 68 6.00 8.26 -7.91
CA ASN A 68 6.70 7.03 -7.57
C ASN A 68 5.76 5.87 -7.21
N LEU A 69 4.45 6.09 -7.17
CA LEU A 69 3.46 5.07 -6.89
C LEU A 69 2.97 4.46 -8.21
N GLU A 70 3.63 3.38 -8.64
CA GLU A 70 3.26 2.69 -9.87
C GLU A 70 2.68 1.30 -9.59
N THR A 71 3.30 0.57 -8.67
CA THR A 71 3.02 -0.83 -8.36
C THR A 71 2.58 -1.04 -6.91
N ILE A 72 2.09 -2.24 -6.60
CA ILE A 72 1.74 -2.64 -5.23
C ILE A 72 2.99 -2.60 -4.33
N ASP A 73 4.15 -2.99 -4.86
CA ASP A 73 5.41 -2.98 -4.12
C ASP A 73 5.83 -1.55 -3.74
N ASP A 74 5.66 -0.57 -4.63
CA ASP A 74 5.94 0.84 -4.33
C ASP A 74 5.12 1.34 -3.14
N LEU A 75 3.83 1.01 -3.11
CA LEU A 75 2.93 1.37 -2.01
C LEU A 75 3.33 0.65 -0.71
N ALA A 76 3.64 -0.64 -0.79
CA ALA A 76 4.09 -1.41 0.38
C ALA A 76 5.41 -0.89 0.94
N GLY A 77 6.35 -0.51 0.07
CA GLY A 77 7.62 0.09 0.43
C GLY A 77 7.46 1.45 1.12
N LEU A 78 6.56 2.30 0.62
CA LEU A 78 6.25 3.59 1.24
C LEU A 78 5.73 3.42 2.68
N VAL A 79 4.80 2.51 2.88
CA VAL A 79 4.17 2.26 4.18
C VAL A 79 5.16 1.58 5.14
N ALA A 80 5.94 0.62 4.65
CA ALA A 80 6.98 -0.02 5.43
C ALA A 80 8.07 0.98 5.89
N GLY A 81 8.51 1.86 4.99
CA GLY A 81 9.47 2.91 5.32
C GLY A 81 8.94 3.89 6.37
N ARG A 82 7.62 4.12 6.39
CA ARG A 82 6.95 4.91 7.44
C ARG A 82 6.89 4.21 8.78
N GLN A 83 6.59 2.92 8.78
CA GLN A 83 6.57 2.10 9.99
C GLN A 83 7.98 2.00 10.62
N ASP A 84 9.02 1.89 9.78
CA ASP A 84 10.41 1.84 10.23
C ASP A 84 10.90 3.21 10.72
N GLY A 85 10.58 4.30 10.01
CA GLY A 85 10.91 5.67 10.42
C GLY A 85 10.14 6.17 11.65
N ALA A 86 8.99 5.58 11.96
CA ALA A 86 8.20 5.85 13.15
C ALA A 86 8.71 5.11 14.40
N ALA A 87 9.61 4.14 14.26
CA ALA A 87 10.23 3.49 15.40
C ALA A 87 11.10 4.51 16.16
N PRO A 88 10.85 4.76 17.46
CA PRO A 88 11.71 5.63 18.24
C PRO A 88 13.10 4.99 18.31
N ARG A 89 14.11 5.73 17.84
CA ARG A 89 15.52 5.46 18.20
C ARG A 89 15.59 5.40 19.72
N SER A 90 15.75 4.20 20.26
CA SER A 90 16.15 3.96 21.66
C SER A 90 17.66 4.15 21.79
#